data_AF-Q52198-F1
#
_entry.id   AF-Q52198-F1
#
_cell.length_a   1.000
_cell.length_b   1.000
_cell.length_c   1.000
_cell.angle_alpha   90.00
_cell.angle_beta   90.00
_cell.angle_gamma   90.00
#
_symmetry.space_group_name_H-M   'P 1'
#
loop_
_entity.id
_entity.type
_entity.pdbx_description
1 polymer ?
#
loop_
_entity_poly.entity_id
_entity_poly.type
_entity_poly.pdbx_seq_one_letter_code
_entity_poly.pdbx_strand_id
1 'polypeptide(L)'
;MTKREQKIWRKEMLRLMNEDPDWHRKEHTERFQRVQELAEKIETADVRQYYKQITKEAFESYQRSGLQFKQIAQRFHVTEKVLKQWREDNGYPIYNKKNRK
;
A
#
# COMPACT_ATOMS: atom_id res chain seq x y z
N MET A 1 12.61 -5.88 -1.94
CA MET A 1 12.97 -4.52 -2.35
C MET A 1 13.39 -3.72 -1.13
N THR A 2 14.51 -3.01 -1.20
CA THR A 2 15.08 -2.32 -0.03
C THR A 2 14.62 -0.86 0.06
N LYS A 3 14.59 -0.29 1.27
CA LYS A 3 14.31 1.15 1.48
C LYS A 3 15.24 2.07 0.66
N ARG A 4 16.45 1.60 0.32
CA ARG A 4 17.44 2.36 -0.46
C ARG A 4 17.01 2.51 -1.92
N GLU A 5 16.48 1.45 -2.52
CA GLU A 5 16.01 1.47 -3.91
C GLU A 5 14.73 2.31 -4.07
N GLN A 6 13.77 2.22 -3.14
CA GLN A 6 12.61 3.10 -3.15
C GLN A 6 12.99 4.59 -3.05
N LYS A 7 14.03 4.91 -2.27
CA LYS A 7 14.53 6.28 -2.13
C LYS A 7 15.14 6.80 -3.44
N ILE A 8 15.80 5.93 -4.22
CA ILE A 8 16.32 6.28 -5.55
C ILE A 8 15.17 6.55 -6.51
N TRP A 9 14.16 5.68 -6.54
CA TRP A 9 12.99 5.84 -7.40
C TRP A 9 12.16 7.08 -7.07
N ARG A 10 11.98 7.40 -5.77
CA ARG A 10 11.32 8.65 -5.35
C ARG A 10 12.10 9.88 -5.81
N LYS A 11 13.43 9.87 -5.73
CA LYS A 11 14.27 10.97 -6.22
C LYS A 11 14.15 11.14 -7.73
N GLU A 12 14.17 10.04 -8.48
CA GLU A 12 14.02 10.08 -9.93
C GLU A 12 12.64 10.59 -10.34
N MET A 13 11.58 10.10 -9.69
CA MET A 13 10.22 10.58 -9.91
C MET A 13 10.12 12.09 -9.66
N LEU A 14 10.66 12.59 -8.54
CA LEU A 14 10.66 14.02 -8.23
C LEU A 14 11.48 14.84 -9.22
N ARG A 15 12.60 14.31 -9.73
CA ARG A 15 13.39 14.98 -10.78
C ARG A 15 12.55 15.14 -12.04
N LEU A 16 11.92 14.06 -12.53
CA LEU A 16 11.08 14.07 -13.73
C LEU A 16 9.90 15.04 -13.60
N MET A 17 9.30 15.14 -12.41
CA MET A 17 8.22 16.08 -12.13
C MET A 17 8.69 17.55 -12.09
N ASN A 18 9.91 17.80 -11.60
CA ASN A 18 10.49 19.14 -11.50
C ASN A 18 11.03 19.66 -12.83
N GLU A 19 11.45 18.77 -13.75
CA GLU A 19 11.96 19.17 -15.07
C GLU A 19 10.88 19.75 -15.99
N ASP A 20 9.61 19.43 -15.75
CA ASP A 20 8.49 19.96 -16.55
C ASP A 20 7.25 20.09 -15.68
N PRO A 21 6.87 21.30 -15.22
CA PRO A 21 5.73 21.49 -14.33
C PRO A 21 4.38 21.06 -14.95
N ASP A 22 4.28 21.01 -16.28
CA ASP A 22 3.09 20.55 -17.02
C ASP A 22 3.18 19.08 -17.47
N TRP A 23 4.13 18.30 -16.94
CA TRP A 23 4.31 16.88 -17.29
C TRP A 23 3.01 16.06 -17.17
N HIS A 24 2.19 16.40 -16.17
CA HIS A 24 0.94 15.71 -15.84
C HIS A 24 -0.18 15.94 -16.88
N ARG A 25 -0.05 16.94 -17.75
CA ARG A 25 -0.98 17.22 -18.85
C ARG A 25 -0.61 16.50 -20.15
N LYS A 26 0.56 15.86 -20.17
CA LYS A 26 1.16 15.24 -21.35
C LYS A 26 1.15 13.72 -21.20
N GLU A 27 -0.05 13.15 -21.07
CA GLU A 27 -0.27 11.72 -20.75
C GLU A 27 0.38 10.75 -21.74
N HIS A 28 0.61 11.17 -22.99
CA HIS A 28 1.24 10.37 -24.04
C HIS A 28 2.78 10.42 -24.04
N THR A 29 3.40 11.20 -23.15
CA THR A 29 4.86 11.32 -23.13
C THR A 29 5.50 10.19 -22.34
N GLU A 30 6.71 9.77 -22.77
CA GLU A 30 7.53 8.81 -22.04
C GLU A 30 7.78 9.26 -20.59
N ARG A 31 7.85 10.57 -20.34
CA ARG A 31 7.97 11.13 -18.99
C ARG A 31 6.76 10.79 -18.12
N PHE A 32 5.54 10.99 -18.62
CA PHE A 32 4.33 10.66 -17.88
C PHE A 32 4.25 9.16 -17.58
N GLN A 33 4.51 8.32 -18.59
CA GLN A 33 4.54 6.87 -18.44
C GLN A 33 5.60 6.44 -17.41
N ARG A 34 6.77 7.07 -17.43
CA ARG A 34 7.85 6.75 -16.50
C ARG A 34 7.54 7.18 -15.06
N VAL A 35 6.90 8.33 -14.87
CA VAL A 35 6.44 8.77 -13.54
C VAL A 35 5.36 7.83 -12.99
N GLN A 36 4.38 7.43 -13.82
CA GLN A 36 3.36 6.45 -13.45
C GLN A 36 3.97 5.09 -13.08
N GLU A 37 4.91 4.59 -13.90
CA GLU A 37 5.59 3.32 -13.62
C GLU A 37 6.40 3.37 -12.32
N LEU A 38 7.10 4.47 -12.05
CA LEU A 38 7.82 4.66 -10.79
C LEU A 38 6.88 4.74 -9.60
N ALA A 39 5.74 5.43 -9.73
CA ALA A 39 4.73 5.52 -8.70
C ALA A 39 4.13 4.15 -8.35
N GLU A 40 3.74 3.38 -9.37
CA GLU A 40 3.20 2.02 -9.21
C GLU A 40 4.23 1.09 -8.57
N LYS A 41 5.49 1.15 -9.02
CA LYS A 41 6.58 0.35 -8.45
C LYS A 41 6.85 0.69 -6.98
N ILE A 42 6.77 1.97 -6.60
CA ILE A 42 6.91 2.41 -5.21
C ILE A 42 5.73 1.92 -4.37
N GLU A 43 4.50 2.09 -4.83
CA GLU A 43 3.28 1.67 -4.12
C GLU A 43 3.27 0.14 -3.94
N THR A 44 3.54 -0.62 -5.00
CA THR A 44 3.53 -2.09 -4.97
C THR A 44 4.63 -2.66 -4.08
N ALA A 45 5.82 -2.05 -4.08
CA ALA A 45 6.93 -2.49 -3.24
C ALA A 45 6.66 -2.25 -1.76
N ASP A 46 6.06 -1.11 -1.42
CA ASP A 46 5.67 -0.73 -0.07
C ASP A 46 4.59 -1.70 0.45
N VAL A 47 3.51 -1.89 -0.30
CA VAL A 47 2.41 -2.81 0.05
C VAL A 47 2.93 -4.24 0.23
N ARG A 48 3.70 -4.80 -0.71
CA ARG A 48 4.23 -6.17 -0.58
C ARG A 48 5.14 -6.36 0.63
N GLN A 49 5.87 -5.33 1.05
CA GLN A 49 6.76 -5.40 2.21
C GLN A 49 5.96 -5.39 3.53
N TYR A 50 4.84 -4.66 3.58
CA TYR A 50 3.92 -4.68 4.71
C TYR A 50 3.12 -5.98 4.80
N TYR A 51 2.71 -6.56 3.67
CA TYR A 51 2.02 -7.86 3.63
C TYR A 51 2.81 -8.99 4.28
N LYS A 52 4.14 -9.00 4.11
CA LYS A 52 5.01 -10.01 4.72
C LYS A 52 5.06 -9.94 6.25
N GLN A 53 4.69 -8.80 6.84
CA GLN A 53 4.68 -8.61 8.29
C GLN A 53 3.35 -9.07 8.91
N ILE A 54 2.29 -9.24 8.11
CA ILE A 54 0.99 -9.70 8.58
C ILE A 54 0.93 -11.22 8.42
N THR A 55 1.15 -11.95 9.52
CA THR A 55 0.96 -13.39 9.57
C THR A 55 -0.47 -13.73 9.97
N LYS A 56 -1.02 -14.82 9.39
CA LYS A 56 -2.38 -15.29 9.72
C LYS A 56 -2.54 -15.56 11.22
N GLU A 57 -1.56 -16.23 11.81
CA GLU A 57 -1.58 -16.59 13.23
C GLU A 57 -1.62 -15.36 14.16
N ALA A 58 -0.81 -14.34 13.87
CA ALA A 58 -0.82 -13.11 14.67
C ALA A 58 -2.14 -12.35 14.49
N PHE A 59 -2.66 -12.29 13.25
CA PHE A 59 -3.93 -11.63 12.97
C PHE A 59 -5.09 -12.30 13.71
N GLU A 60 -5.18 -13.63 13.66
CA GLU A 60 -6.20 -14.41 14.37
C GLU A 60 -6.07 -14.29 15.89
N SER A 61 -4.85 -14.31 16.43
CA SER A 61 -4.59 -14.10 17.85
C SER A 61 -5.09 -12.73 18.31
N TYR A 62 -4.80 -11.67 17.56
CA TYR A 62 -5.31 -10.34 17.87
C TYR A 62 -6.82 -10.22 17.71
N GLN A 63 -7.41 -10.91 16.73
CA GLN A 63 -8.87 -10.94 16.53
C GLN A 63 -9.57 -11.67 17.69
N ARG A 64 -9.03 -12.81 18.14
CA ARG A 64 -9.54 -13.56 19.30
C ARG A 64 -9.41 -12.78 20.61
N SER A 65 -8.38 -11.95 20.70
CA SER A 65 -8.16 -11.04 21.84
C SER A 65 -9.10 -9.83 21.85
N GLY A 66 -9.97 -9.68 20.84
CA GLY A 66 -10.94 -8.59 20.76
C GLY A 66 -10.35 -7.24 20.34
N LEU A 67 -9.14 -7.20 19.78
CA LEU A 67 -8.56 -5.94 19.30
C LEU A 67 -9.36 -5.40 18.12
N GLN A 68 -9.53 -4.08 18.10
CA GLN A 68 -10.16 -3.42 16.96
C GLN A 68 -9.20 -3.40 15.76
N PHE A 69 -9.77 -3.42 14.56
CA PHE A 69 -9.03 -3.42 13.29
C PHE A 69 -7.95 -2.34 13.21
N LYS A 70 -8.25 -1.13 13.68
CA LYS A 70 -7.29 -0.01 13.74
C LYS A 70 -6.11 -0.30 14.67
N GLN A 71 -6.34 -0.97 15.78
CA GLN A 71 -5.28 -1.37 16.72
C GLN A 71 -4.44 -2.51 16.14
N ILE A 72 -5.06 -3.45 15.43
CA ILE A 72 -4.36 -4.52 14.71
C ILE A 72 -3.45 -3.94 13.64
N ALA A 73 -3.93 -2.96 12.86
CA ALA A 73 -3.10 -2.27 11.86
C ALA A 73 -1.88 -1.59 12.49
N GLN A 74 -2.08 -0.92 13.64
CA GLN A 74 -0.97 -0.32 14.39
C GLN A 74 0.03 -1.35 14.90
N ARG A 75 -0.44 -2.51 15.39
CA ARG A 75 0.43 -3.60 15.87
C ARG A 75 1.31 -4.18 14.77
N PHE A 76 0.79 -4.29 13.56
CA PHE A 76 1.56 -4.71 12.40
C PHE A 76 2.36 -3.57 11.74
N HIS A 77 2.29 -2.35 12.28
CA HIS A 77 2.88 -1.15 11.68
C HIS A 77 2.49 -0.96 10.20
N VAL A 78 1.25 -1.33 9.86
CA VAL A 78 0.66 -1.19 8.52
C VAL A 78 -0.46 -0.17 8.55
N THR A 79 -0.81 0.36 7.38
CA THR A 79 -2.01 1.19 7.26
C THR A 79 -3.28 0.33 7.26
N GLU A 80 -4.40 0.91 7.68
CA GLU A 80 -5.71 0.24 7.68
C GLU A 80 -6.09 -0.26 6.27
N LYS A 81 -5.71 0.47 5.22
CA LYS A 81 -5.93 0.09 3.82
C LYS A 81 -5.16 -1.19 3.46
N VAL A 82 -3.90 -1.30 3.86
CA VAL A 82 -3.06 -2.48 3.62
C VAL A 82 -3.60 -3.70 4.37
N LEU A 83 -3.97 -3.54 5.64
CA LEU A 83 -4.58 -4.63 6.42
C LEU A 83 -5.92 -5.07 5.83
N LYS A 84 -6.69 -4.14 5.25
CA LYS A 84 -7.99 -4.45 4.65
C LYS A 84 -7.81 -5.29 3.40
N GLN A 85 -6.94 -4.85 2.50
CA GLN A 85 -6.60 -5.59 1.30
C GLN A 85 -6.04 -6.97 1.65
N TRP A 86 -5.18 -7.08 2.68
CA TRP A 86 -4.64 -8.37 3.12
C TRP A 86 -5.75 -9.32 3.59
N ARG A 87 -6.79 -8.80 4.27
CA ARG A 87 -7.94 -9.61 4.67
C ARG A 87 -8.73 -10.12 3.47
N GLU A 88 -8.95 -9.29 2.45
CA GLU A 88 -9.63 -9.68 1.20
C GLU A 88 -8.86 -10.80 0.50
N ASP A 89 -7.54 -10.63 0.33
CA ASP A 89 -6.68 -11.61 -0.32
C ASP A 89 -6.56 -12.93 0.46
N ASN A 90 -6.74 -12.90 1.79
CA ASN A 90 -6.68 -14.08 2.65
C ASN A 90 -8.08 -14.68 2.97
N GLY A 91 -9.15 -14.18 2.35
CA GLY A 91 -10.50 -14.72 2.47
C GLY A 91 -11.21 -14.40 3.79
N TYR A 92 -10.75 -13.38 4.54
CA TYR A 92 -11.42 -12.97 5.78
C TYR A 92 -12.65 -12.10 5.47
N PRO A 93 -13.82 -12.38 6.08
CA PRO A 93 -15.05 -11.64 5.79
C PRO A 93 -14.95 -10.18 6.26
N ILE A 94 -15.10 -9.24 5.32
CA ILE A 94 -15.36 -7.84 5.63
C ILE A 94 -16.85 -7.72 5.93
N TYR A 95 -17.20 -7.70 7.22
CA TYR A 95 -18.57 -7.41 7.64
C TYR A 95 -18.90 -5.96 7.31
N ASN A 96 -19.51 -5.76 6.15
CA ASN A 96 -20.11 -4.48 5.80
C ASN A 96 -21.39 -4.34 6.64
N LYS A 97 -21.44 -3.34 7.52
CA LYS A 97 -22.60 -3.03 8.40
C LYS A 97 -23.93 -2.76 7.65
N LYS A 98 -23.96 -2.87 6.31
CA LYS A 98 -25.13 -2.61 5.46
C LYS A 98 -26.12 -3.77 5.33
N ASN A 99 -25.84 -4.96 5.86
CA ASN A 99 -26.79 -6.08 5.87
C ASN A 99 -27.33 -6.39 7.27
N ARG A 100 -27.88 -5.37 7.95
CA ARG A 100 -28.96 -5.59 8.92
C ARG A 100 -30.26 -5.36 8.14
N LYS A 101 -30.87 -6.45 7.65
CA LYS A 101 -32.24 -6.45 7.17
C LYS A 101 -33.01 -7.43 8.03
#